data_AF-A0A8H6L347-F1
#
_entry.id   AF-A0A8H6L347-F1
#
_cell.length_a   1.000
_cell.length_b   1.000
_cell.length_c   1.000
_cell.angle_alpha   90.00
_cell.angle_beta   90.00
_cell.angle_gamma   90.00
#
_symmetry.space_group_name_H-M   'P 1'
#
loop_
_entity.id
_entity.type
_entity.pdbx_description
1 polymer ?
#
loop_
_entity_poly.entity_id
_entity_poly.type
_entity_poly.pdbx_seq_one_letter_code
_entity_poly.pdbx_strand_id
1 'polypeptide(L)'
;MQAVKAGNNQVAQDVQRIAGAYEKEDWLPETPQQLCHNLFHTIYVGMATQSSQATRSRAKEWSNAIGSYHVDLNIDDMYQAPVNSFQKATGFEPRFKVDGGSMAENIASKY
;
A
#
# COMPACT_ATOMS: atom_id res chain seq x y z
N MET A 1 -4.16 -12.92 19.75
CA MET A 1 -3.51 -14.21 20.09
C MET A 1 -3.86 -14.76 21.47
N GLN A 2 -3.93 -13.96 22.53
CA GLN A 2 -4.21 -14.46 23.88
C GLN A 2 -5.49 -15.30 23.98
N ALA A 3 -6.61 -14.86 23.38
CA ALA A 3 -7.87 -15.60 23.41
C ALA A 3 -7.80 -16.97 22.71
N VAL A 4 -7.11 -17.05 21.56
CA VAL A 4 -6.85 -18.33 20.87
C VAL A 4 -6.02 -19.26 21.76
N LYS A 5 -4.97 -18.74 22.40
CA LYS A 5 -4.12 -19.50 23.33
C LYS A 5 -4.86 -19.93 24.60
N ALA A 6 -5.87 -19.17 25.02
CA ALA A 6 -6.73 -19.50 26.15
C ALA A 6 -7.84 -20.52 25.80
N GLY A 7 -7.87 -21.05 24.57
CA GLY A 7 -8.86 -22.05 24.16
C GLY A 7 -10.24 -21.47 23.87
N ASN A 8 -10.35 -20.18 23.52
CA ASN A 8 -11.63 -19.62 23.11
C ASN A 8 -12.02 -20.11 21.71
N ASN A 9 -12.91 -21.11 21.67
CA ASN A 9 -13.36 -21.77 20.44
C ASN A 9 -14.01 -20.80 19.44
N GLN A 10 -14.81 -19.84 19.91
CA GLN A 10 -15.45 -18.86 19.03
C GLN A 10 -14.41 -18.02 18.29
N VAL A 11 -13.42 -17.50 19.03
CA VAL A 11 -12.34 -16.69 18.43
C VAL A 11 -11.50 -17.53 17.47
N ALA A 12 -11.21 -18.80 17.79
CA ALA A 12 -10.47 -19.68 16.90
C ALA A 12 -11.20 -19.93 15.58
N GLN A 13 -12.50 -20.21 15.64
CA GLN A 13 -13.35 -20.39 14.46
C GLN A 13 -13.43 -19.11 13.61
N ASP A 14 -13.55 -17.94 14.24
CA ASP A 14 -13.56 -16.67 13.51
C ASP A 14 -12.22 -16.38 12.84
N VAL A 15 -11.09 -16.69 13.50
CA VAL A 15 -9.76 -16.56 12.91
C VAL A 15 -9.60 -17.48 11.71
N GLN A 16 -9.98 -18.75 11.82
CA GLN A 16 -9.97 -19.71 10.71
C GLN A 16 -10.82 -19.23 9.54
N ARG A 17 -12.04 -18.76 9.82
CA ARG A 17 -12.99 -18.32 8.79
C ARG A 17 -12.54 -17.05 8.06
N ILE A 18 -11.97 -16.08 8.76
CA ILE A 18 -11.63 -14.76 8.19
C ILE A 18 -10.18 -14.72 7.70
N ALA A 19 -9.23 -15.03 8.58
CA ALA A 19 -7.80 -14.95 8.28
C ALA A 19 -7.24 -16.25 7.66
N GLY A 20 -7.89 -17.38 7.90
CA GLY A 20 -7.47 -18.70 7.41
C GLY A 20 -8.17 -19.16 6.13
N ALA A 21 -8.96 -18.31 5.47
CA ALA A 21 -9.80 -18.71 4.32
C ALA A 21 -9.01 -19.31 3.14
N TYR A 22 -7.73 -18.97 3.01
CA TYR A 22 -6.82 -19.47 1.98
C TYR A 22 -5.69 -20.34 2.54
N GLU A 23 -5.76 -20.68 3.82
CA GLU A 23 -4.78 -21.51 4.50
C GLU A 23 -5.23 -22.98 4.51
N LYS A 24 -4.37 -23.87 5.03
CA LYS A 24 -4.73 -25.27 5.25
C LYS A 24 -5.91 -25.41 6.22
N GLU A 25 -6.61 -26.54 6.13
CA GLU A 25 -7.65 -26.90 7.09
C GLU A 25 -7.10 -26.83 8.54
N ASP A 26 -7.96 -26.35 9.45
CA ASP A 26 -7.64 -26.09 10.85
C ASP A 26 -6.50 -25.11 11.13
N TRP A 27 -6.07 -24.32 10.14
CA TRP A 27 -5.00 -23.34 10.34
C TRP A 27 -5.31 -22.35 11.46
N LEU A 28 -4.34 -22.15 12.35
CA LEU A 28 -4.33 -21.06 13.32
C LEU A 28 -2.95 -20.40 13.32
N PRO A 29 -2.90 -19.07 13.43
CA PRO A 29 -1.63 -18.36 13.48
C PRO A 29 -0.90 -18.67 14.78
N GLU A 30 0.41 -18.87 14.72
CA GLU A 30 1.27 -19.08 15.88
C GLU A 30 1.69 -17.74 16.51
N THR A 31 1.83 -16.71 15.66
CA THR A 31 2.27 -15.37 16.05
C THR A 31 1.23 -14.31 15.68
N PRO A 32 1.18 -13.16 16.40
CA PRO A 32 0.39 -12.01 16.00
C PRO A 32 0.72 -11.52 14.58
N GLN A 33 1.98 -11.64 14.16
CA GLN A 33 2.46 -11.24 12.85
C GLN A 33 1.87 -12.10 11.73
N GLN A 34 1.78 -13.43 11.91
CA GLN A 34 1.10 -14.31 10.95
C GLN A 34 -0.38 -13.97 10.80
N LEU A 35 -1.06 -13.67 11.91
CA LEU A 35 -2.43 -13.19 11.88
C LEU A 35 -2.55 -11.84 11.14
N CYS A 36 -1.63 -10.92 11.43
CA CYS A 36 -1.57 -9.59 10.82
C CYS A 36 -1.38 -9.69 9.30
N HIS A 37 -0.53 -10.60 8.83
CA HIS A 37 -0.25 -10.82 7.42
C HIS A 37 -1.54 -11.07 6.61
N ASN A 38 -2.40 -11.96 7.12
CA ASN A 38 -3.61 -12.37 6.41
C ASN A 38 -4.76 -11.37 6.56
N LEU A 39 -4.73 -10.49 7.57
CA LEU A 39 -5.80 -9.52 7.83
C LEU A 39 -5.49 -8.10 7.36
N PHE A 40 -4.22 -7.71 7.38
CA PHE A 40 -3.83 -6.32 7.22
C PHE A 40 -2.83 -6.18 6.08
N HIS A 41 -3.33 -5.58 5.00
CA HIS A 41 -2.56 -5.31 3.80
C HIS A 41 -2.21 -3.83 3.78
N THR A 42 -0.93 -3.55 3.57
CA THR A 42 -0.40 -2.19 3.51
C THR A 42 0.17 -1.97 2.12
N ILE A 43 0.00 -0.75 1.60
CA ILE A 43 0.55 -0.38 0.32
C ILE A 43 1.28 0.96 0.45
N TYR A 44 2.53 1.00 -0.01
CA TYR A 44 3.23 2.23 -0.27
C TYR A 44 3.06 2.59 -1.74
N VAL A 45 2.44 3.72 -2.02
CA VAL A 45 2.20 4.22 -3.37
C VAL A 45 3.09 5.44 -3.58
N GLY A 46 4.15 5.28 -4.37
CA GLY A 46 5.11 6.36 -4.60
C GLY A 46 5.57 6.47 -6.04
N MET A 47 5.96 7.68 -6.43
CA MET A 47 6.66 7.95 -7.70
C MET A 47 8.16 7.90 -7.46
N ALA A 48 8.97 7.33 -8.36
CA ALA A 48 10.42 7.28 -8.18
C ALA A 48 11.04 8.68 -8.11
N THR A 49 10.46 9.63 -8.83
CA THR A 49 10.98 11.01 -8.95
C THR A 49 10.55 11.92 -7.80
N GLN A 50 9.39 11.68 -7.19
CA GLN A 50 8.79 12.59 -6.20
C GLN A 50 8.70 12.01 -4.79
N SER A 51 8.86 10.70 -4.63
CA SER A 51 8.81 10.05 -3.33
C SER A 51 10.20 9.78 -2.79
N SER A 52 10.45 10.20 -1.55
CA SER A 52 11.76 10.01 -0.92
C SER A 52 12.04 8.53 -0.61
N GLN A 53 13.31 8.12 -0.67
CA GLN A 53 13.73 6.80 -0.21
C GLN A 53 13.40 6.60 1.28
N ALA A 54 13.50 7.67 2.09
CA ALA A 54 13.25 7.59 3.53
C ALA A 54 11.80 7.22 3.87
N THR A 55 10.81 7.78 3.16
CA THR A 55 9.39 7.45 3.37
C THR A 55 9.07 6.02 2.93
N ARG A 56 9.65 5.58 1.81
CA ARG A 56 9.50 4.21 1.30
C ARG A 56 10.10 3.19 2.28
N SER A 57 11.32 3.42 2.76
CA SER A 57 11.98 2.54 3.74
C SER A 57 11.20 2.47 5.05
N ARG A 58 10.73 3.60 5.59
CA ARG A 58 9.93 3.63 6.82
C ARG A 58 8.63 2.82 6.70
N ALA A 59 7.94 2.92 5.56
CA ALA A 59 6.72 2.14 5.32
C ALA A 59 7.00 0.63 5.35
N LYS A 60 8.09 0.22 4.70
CA LYS A 60 8.54 -1.18 4.68
C LYS A 60 8.96 -1.67 6.07
N GLU A 61 9.76 -0.90 6.79
CA GLU A 61 10.21 -1.21 8.16
C GLU A 61 9.01 -1.37 9.11
N TRP A 62 8.03 -0.47 9.02
CA TRP A 62 6.82 -0.54 9.82
C TRP A 62 6.00 -1.80 9.50
N SER A 63 5.79 -2.10 8.21
CA SER A 63 5.08 -3.31 7.80
C SER A 63 5.78 -4.57 8.31
N ASN A 64 7.11 -4.62 8.21
CA ASN A 64 7.90 -5.74 8.72
C ASN A 64 7.77 -5.91 10.24
N ALA A 65 7.73 -4.81 10.99
CA ALA A 65 7.59 -4.85 12.45
C ALA A 65 6.24 -5.44 12.90
N ILE A 66 5.16 -5.13 12.18
CA ILE A 66 3.81 -5.62 12.52
C ILE A 66 3.43 -6.93 11.81
N GLY A 67 4.14 -7.29 10.73
CA GLY A 67 3.89 -8.50 9.95
C GLY A 67 2.82 -8.38 8.86
N SER A 68 2.40 -7.17 8.47
CA SER A 68 1.41 -7.00 7.39
C SER A 68 1.94 -7.46 6.04
N TYR A 69 1.03 -7.86 5.15
CA TYR A 69 1.35 -8.04 3.74
C TYR A 69 1.60 -6.65 3.11
N HIS A 70 2.83 -6.38 2.68
CA HIS A 70 3.22 -5.07 2.13
C HIS A 70 3.37 -5.11 0.61
N VAL A 71 2.73 -4.16 -0.06
CA VAL A 71 2.97 -3.88 -1.47
C VAL A 71 3.74 -2.57 -1.58
N ASP A 72 4.88 -2.59 -2.24
CA ASP A 72 5.61 -1.39 -2.61
C ASP A 72 5.39 -1.10 -4.10
N LEU A 73 4.57 -0.10 -4.40
CA LEU A 73 4.10 0.21 -5.75
C LEU A 73 4.78 1.48 -6.27
N ASN A 74 5.42 1.37 -7.44
CA ASN A 74 5.78 2.53 -8.24
C ASN A 74 4.64 2.90 -9.19
N ILE A 75 4.17 4.15 -9.13
CA ILE A 75 3.07 4.66 -9.96
C ILE A 75 3.51 5.60 -11.09
N ASP A 76 4.81 5.72 -11.38
CA ASP A 76 5.30 6.60 -12.44
C ASP A 76 4.55 6.34 -13.77
N ASP A 77 4.42 5.08 -14.19
CA ASP A 77 3.71 4.74 -15.44
C ASP A 77 2.22 5.10 -15.41
N MET A 78 1.57 4.91 -14.25
CA MET A 78 0.15 5.24 -14.06
C MET A 78 -0.08 6.75 -14.09
N TYR A 79 0.87 7.54 -13.57
CA TYR A 79 0.84 8.98 -13.61
C TYR A 79 1.15 9.53 -15.01
N GLN A 80 2.14 8.96 -15.70
CA GLN A 80 2.54 9.44 -17.03
C GLN A 80 1.50 9.14 -18.11
N ALA A 81 0.72 8.06 -18.00
CA ALA A 81 -0.30 7.72 -18.99
C ALA A 81 -1.35 8.83 -19.26
N PRO A 82 -2.05 9.39 -18.25
CA PRO A 82 -2.98 10.50 -18.47
C PRO A 82 -2.28 11.79 -18.88
N VAL A 83 -1.11 12.11 -18.32
CA VAL A 83 -0.32 13.31 -18.69
C VAL A 83 0.05 13.28 -20.18
N ASN A 84 0.60 12.16 -20.65
CA ASN A 84 0.96 11.96 -22.06
C ASN A 84 -0.26 12.04 -22.98
N SER A 85 -1.41 11.51 -22.54
CA SER A 85 -2.65 11.57 -23.32
C SER A 85 -3.15 13.01 -23.44
N PHE A 86 -3.11 13.76 -22.35
CA PHE A 86 -3.50 15.17 -22.32
C PHE A 86 -2.58 16.04 -23.18
N GLN A 87 -1.26 15.85 -23.08
CA GLN A 87 -0.28 16.57 -23.90
C GLN A 87 -0.50 16.31 -25.39
N LYS A 88 -0.72 15.04 -25.79
CA LYS A 88 -1.01 14.69 -27.19
C LYS A 88 -2.29 15.33 -27.71
N ALA A 89 -3.32 15.44 -26.88
CA ALA A 89 -4.61 15.99 -27.27
C ALA A 89 -4.61 17.53 -27.36
N THR A 90 -3.84 18.21 -26.50
CA THR A 90 -3.91 19.67 -26.33
C THR A 90 -2.69 20.42 -26.85
N GLY A 91 -1.56 19.74 -27.04
CA GLY A 91 -0.26 20.36 -27.26
C GLY A 91 0.28 21.12 -26.03
N PHE A 92 -0.41 21.05 -24.90
CA PHE A 92 -0.06 21.74 -23.66
C PHE A 92 0.58 20.78 -22.67
N GLU A 93 1.75 21.17 -22.14
CA GLU A 93 2.47 20.45 -21.10
C GLU A 93 2.33 21.19 -19.76
N PRO A 94 1.55 20.64 -18.80
CA PRO A 94 1.48 21.19 -17.46
C PRO A 94 2.83 21.10 -16.77
N ARG A 95 3.29 22.19 -16.16
CA ARG A 95 4.55 22.22 -15.40
C ARG A 95 4.31 22.36 -13.89
N PHE A 96 5.18 21.75 -13.09
CA PHE A 96 5.21 22.06 -11.66
C PHE A 96 5.58 23.52 -11.42
N LYS A 97 5.19 24.05 -10.26
CA LYS A 97 5.49 25.45 -9.91
C LYS A 97 7.01 25.70 -9.83
N VAL A 98 7.78 24.70 -9.39
CA VAL A 98 9.24 24.76 -9.34
C VAL A 98 9.88 24.83 -10.73
N ASP A 99 9.16 24.34 -11.75
CA ASP A 99 9.56 24.36 -13.16
C ASP A 99 8.90 25.51 -13.94
N GLY A 100 8.39 26.52 -13.23
CA GLY A 100 7.78 27.72 -13.83
C GLY A 100 6.32 27.58 -14.27
N GLY A 101 5.61 26.54 -13.81
CA GLY A 101 4.17 26.40 -14.02
C GLY A 101 3.33 27.32 -13.13
N SER A 102 2.10 27.59 -13.55
CA SER A 102 1.09 28.29 -12.74
C SER A 102 0.63 27.45 -11.55
N MET A 103 -0.12 28.06 -10.63
CA MET A 103 -0.74 27.32 -9.51
C MET A 103 -1.68 26.22 -10.02
N ALA A 104 -2.43 26.49 -11.09
CA ALA A 104 -3.37 25.54 -11.67
C ALA A 104 -2.63 24.32 -12.25
N GLU A 105 -1.55 24.56 -13.01
CA GLU A 105 -0.71 23.49 -13.55
C GLU A 105 -0.09 22.65 -12.43
N ASN A 106 0.46 23.30 -11.41
CA ASN A 106 1.09 22.61 -10.29
C ASN A 106 0.10 21.77 -9.47
N ILE A 107 -1.16 22.19 -9.37
CA ILE A 107 -2.21 21.36 -8.76
C ILE A 107 -2.51 20.20 -9.69
N ALA A 108 -2.72 20.43 -10.98
CA ALA A 108 -3.00 19.37 -11.95
C ALA A 108 -1.90 18.30 -12.00
N SER A 109 -0.62 18.68 -11.96
CA SER A 109 0.52 17.74 -11.96
C SER A 109 0.69 16.97 -10.63
N LYS A 110 -0.10 17.25 -9.59
CA LYS A 110 -0.07 16.51 -8.32
C LYS A 110 -1.14 15.43 -8.20
N TYR A 111 -2.10 15.40 -9.13
CA TYR A 111 -3.25 14.49 -9.14
C TYR A 111 -3.24 13.65 -10.42
#